data_AF-A0A6B3B701-F1
#
_entry.id   AF-A0A6B3B701-F1
#
_cell.length_a   1.000
_cell.length_b   1.000
_cell.length_c   1.000
_cell.angle_alpha   90.00
_cell.angle_beta   90.00
_cell.angle_gamma   90.00
#
_symmetry.space_group_name_H-M   'P 1'
#
loop_
_entity.id
_entity.type
_entity.pdbx_description
1 polymer ?
#
loop_
_entity_poly.entity_id
_entity_poly.type
_entity_poly.pdbx_seq_one_letter_code
_entity_poly.pdbx_strand_id
1 'polypeptide(L)'
;GAVGGGQAPGGAAGGRGGGMTQYDLSADKPEELPWLIKIDEYVEGRAYQGEREISLRPGSNAQVPLNEALALSLIDGTGEPAERYGFTELKVNNRPAAVRLMVENPDTEYAEAVGGESVVYKARAGGTFDYQGGDPSKYETSFRQLNKVGSQDLEPVMKLTEWVEKSSDEEFAADLGTYVDVDSFAHYVATQNLLMNFDDMAGPGKNYLLGYDLNSKRFSVLGWDYNLTFSGDATAGPNEQMGMGGGMGGRPGGTGGEDGGTGGGTPEGLPEGMPELPEGAEMPDFGDMPGAPGGGAGKGGGMRSGHALKERFLELDAFDAVYRKAYQDLYEKFYASGKAVKSLDDLAEQATRAGVPAKDVETAAGALRTTVTQRTAALAKNKEVTG
;
A
#
# COMPACT_ATOMS: atom_id res chain seq x y z
N GLY A 1 -40.14 -44.68 -2.65
CA GLY A 1 -39.98 -43.59 -3.63
C GLY A 1 -39.34 -42.43 -2.92
N ALA A 2 -38.10 -42.12 -3.27
CA ALA A 2 -37.35 -41.00 -2.73
C ALA A 2 -37.81 -39.71 -3.43
N VAL A 3 -38.06 -38.65 -2.67
CA VAL A 3 -38.35 -37.32 -3.21
C VAL A 3 -37.09 -36.49 -3.04
N GLY A 4 -36.43 -36.20 -4.15
CA GLY A 4 -35.23 -35.37 -4.21
C GLY A 4 -35.59 -33.89 -4.05
N GLY A 5 -35.00 -33.24 -3.05
CA GLY A 5 -34.90 -31.78 -2.96
C GLY A 5 -33.56 -31.36 -3.51
N GLY A 6 -33.54 -30.89 -4.76
CA GLY A 6 -32.35 -30.29 -5.37
C GLY A 6 -32.03 -28.97 -4.70
N GLN A 7 -30.90 -28.92 -3.99
CA GLN A 7 -30.33 -27.69 -3.47
C GLN A 7 -29.55 -27.02 -4.60
N ALA A 8 -30.10 -25.93 -5.13
CA ALA A 8 -29.45 -25.12 -6.14
C ALA A 8 -28.17 -24.49 -5.56
N PRO A 9 -27.03 -24.51 -6.26
CA PRO A 9 -25.85 -23.75 -5.86
C PRO A 9 -26.12 -22.27 -6.09
N GLY A 10 -26.21 -21.49 -5.00
CA GLY A 10 -26.17 -20.04 -5.05
C GLY A 10 -24.75 -19.59 -5.38
N GLY A 11 -24.53 -19.18 -6.61
CA GLY A 11 -23.24 -18.68 -7.08
C GLY A 11 -23.34 -18.20 -8.51
N ALA A 12 -24.02 -17.08 -8.73
CA ALA A 12 -24.07 -16.42 -10.03
C ALA A 12 -23.68 -14.95 -9.87
N ALA A 13 -22.42 -14.68 -10.23
CA ALA A 13 -21.97 -13.53 -11.00
C ALA A 13 -22.77 -12.22 -10.86
N GLY A 14 -22.35 -11.39 -9.92
CA GLY A 14 -22.58 -9.94 -9.98
C GLY A 14 -21.24 -9.26 -10.23
N GLY A 15 -21.05 -8.72 -11.43
CA GLY A 15 -19.88 -7.92 -11.76
C GLY A 15 -19.76 -6.75 -10.78
N ARG A 16 -18.74 -6.80 -9.92
CA ARG A 16 -18.35 -5.72 -9.03
C ARG A 16 -16.93 -5.35 -9.41
N GLY A 17 -16.77 -4.18 -10.02
CA GLY A 17 -15.46 -3.56 -10.20
C GLY A 17 -14.82 -3.25 -8.86
N GLY A 18 -13.48 -3.18 -8.84
CA GLY A 18 -12.67 -2.56 -7.79
C GLY A 18 -13.09 -2.84 -6.35
N GLY A 19 -13.27 -4.11 -5.96
CA GLY A 19 -13.51 -4.49 -4.57
C GLY A 19 -12.19 -4.79 -3.86
N MET A 20 -12.06 -4.33 -2.61
CA MET A 20 -10.98 -4.74 -1.70
C MET A 20 -10.93 -6.27 -1.60
N THR A 21 -9.78 -6.89 -1.90
CA THR A 21 -9.61 -8.34 -1.70
C THR A 21 -9.72 -8.63 -0.21
N GLN A 22 -10.82 -9.27 0.19
CA GLN A 22 -11.01 -9.79 1.53
C GLN A 22 -10.35 -11.16 1.61
N TYR A 23 -9.44 -11.34 2.57
CA TYR A 23 -8.75 -12.60 2.83
C TYR A 23 -9.51 -13.42 3.88
N ASP A 24 -9.67 -14.72 3.63
CA ASP A 24 -10.31 -15.63 4.59
C ASP A 24 -9.22 -16.21 5.51
N LEU A 25 -8.85 -15.45 6.55
CA LEU A 25 -7.75 -15.79 7.44
C LEU A 25 -8.22 -16.66 8.60
N SER A 26 -7.50 -17.75 8.86
CA SER A 26 -7.80 -18.67 9.97
C SER A 26 -6.52 -19.20 10.60
N ALA A 27 -6.49 -19.23 11.94
CA ALA A 27 -5.42 -19.90 12.69
C ALA A 27 -5.33 -21.40 12.39
N ASP A 28 -6.43 -22.01 11.92
CA ASP A 28 -6.45 -23.40 11.47
C ASP A 28 -5.77 -23.61 10.11
N LYS A 29 -5.36 -22.54 9.43
CA LYS A 29 -4.65 -22.53 8.15
C LYS A 29 -3.44 -21.58 8.21
N PRO A 30 -2.43 -21.87 9.05
CA PRO A 30 -1.28 -20.99 9.25
C PRO A 30 -0.49 -20.70 7.97
N GLU A 31 -0.50 -21.63 7.00
CA GLU A 31 0.06 -21.45 5.66
C GLU A 31 -0.62 -20.35 4.84
N GLU A 32 -1.81 -19.90 5.23
CA GLU A 32 -2.57 -18.84 4.56
C GLU A 32 -2.51 -17.49 5.29
N LEU A 33 -1.93 -17.44 6.50
CA LEU A 33 -1.77 -16.22 7.29
C LEU A 33 -0.67 -15.30 6.73
N PRO A 34 -0.70 -13.99 7.00
CA PRO A 34 0.45 -13.12 6.73
C PRO A 34 1.64 -13.51 7.63
N TRP A 35 2.85 -13.51 7.08
CA TRP A 35 4.09 -13.72 7.83
C TRP A 35 5.10 -12.63 7.52
N LEU A 36 5.74 -12.09 8.55
CA LEU A 36 7.03 -11.42 8.41
C LEU A 36 8.11 -12.37 8.92
N ILE A 37 9.00 -12.80 8.03
CA ILE A 37 10.06 -13.76 8.32
C ILE A 37 11.37 -12.99 8.47
N LYS A 38 11.94 -13.05 9.67
CA LYS A 38 13.30 -12.56 9.97
C LYS A 38 14.31 -13.70 9.83
N ILE A 39 15.25 -13.56 8.91
CA ILE A 39 16.21 -14.62 8.54
C ILE A 39 17.36 -14.73 9.54
N ASP A 40 17.73 -13.63 10.20
CA ASP A 40 18.85 -13.53 11.13
C ASP A 40 18.45 -13.45 12.60
N GLU A 41 17.15 -13.56 12.93
CA GLU A 41 16.60 -13.46 14.30
C GLU A 41 17.40 -14.25 15.35
N TYR A 42 17.82 -15.47 15.01
CA TYR A 42 18.56 -16.35 15.93
C TYR A 42 20.05 -16.50 15.57
N VAL A 43 20.46 -16.04 14.39
CA VAL A 43 21.84 -16.11 13.93
C VAL A 43 22.14 -14.86 13.11
N GLU A 44 22.76 -13.90 13.78
CA GLU A 44 23.10 -12.60 13.20
C GLU A 44 23.87 -12.72 11.88
N GLY A 45 23.58 -11.81 10.95
CA GLY A 45 24.29 -11.70 9.67
C GLY A 45 23.87 -12.72 8.61
N ARG A 46 22.85 -13.55 8.85
CA ARG A 46 22.23 -14.37 7.80
C ARG A 46 21.34 -13.52 6.90
N ALA A 47 21.25 -13.93 5.64
CA ALA A 47 20.36 -13.33 4.67
C ALA A 47 19.91 -14.38 3.65
N TYR A 48 18.70 -14.25 3.12
CA TYR A 48 18.19 -15.03 2.01
C TYR A 48 18.19 -14.15 0.76
N GLN A 49 19.04 -14.50 -0.21
CA GLN A 49 19.24 -13.70 -1.44
C GLN A 49 19.59 -12.22 -1.20
N GLY A 50 20.22 -11.92 -0.06
CA GLY A 50 20.56 -10.56 0.35
C GLY A 50 19.61 -9.98 1.39
N GLU A 51 18.40 -10.52 1.53
CA GLU A 51 17.35 -9.98 2.40
C GLU A 51 17.39 -10.58 3.81
N ARG A 52 17.24 -9.74 4.82
CA ARG A 52 17.09 -10.16 6.23
C ARG A 52 15.64 -10.32 6.62
N GLU A 53 14.74 -9.54 6.03
CA GLU A 53 13.31 -9.63 6.28
C GLU A 53 12.51 -9.88 4.99
N ILE A 54 11.57 -10.82 5.04
CA ILE A 54 10.72 -11.16 3.90
C ILE A 54 9.26 -11.27 4.36
N SER A 55 8.36 -10.65 3.60
CA SER A 55 6.93 -10.70 3.83
C SER A 55 6.26 -11.76 2.96
N LEU A 56 5.48 -12.64 3.57
CA LEU A 56 4.50 -13.48 2.87
C LEU A 56 3.13 -12.85 3.01
N ARG A 57 2.64 -12.28 1.92
CA ARG A 57 1.36 -11.59 1.87
C ARG A 57 0.19 -12.54 2.13
N PRO A 58 -0.90 -12.08 2.76
CA PRO A 58 -2.12 -12.86 2.95
C PRO A 58 -2.74 -13.31 1.61
N GLY A 59 -3.57 -14.36 1.62
CA GLY A 59 -4.25 -14.86 0.41
C GLY A 59 -3.54 -15.99 -0.34
N SER A 60 -4.31 -17.01 -0.71
CA SER A 60 -3.88 -18.20 -1.46
C SER A 60 -4.92 -18.51 -2.54
N ASN A 61 -4.61 -19.41 -3.48
CA ASN A 61 -5.59 -19.87 -4.48
C ASN A 61 -6.23 -18.69 -5.23
N ALA A 62 -7.57 -18.58 -5.20
CA ALA A 62 -8.30 -17.50 -5.88
C ALA A 62 -8.10 -16.11 -5.23
N GLN A 63 -7.48 -16.06 -4.04
CA GLN A 63 -7.11 -14.84 -3.32
C GLN A 63 -5.62 -14.53 -3.43
N VAL A 64 -4.86 -15.18 -4.33
CA VAL A 64 -3.43 -14.84 -4.52
C VAL A 64 -3.28 -13.35 -4.91
N PRO A 65 -2.42 -12.56 -4.23
CA PRO A 65 -2.34 -11.09 -4.42
C PRO A 65 -1.74 -10.63 -5.77
N LEU A 66 -2.40 -10.92 -6.89
CA LEU A 66 -1.96 -10.48 -8.22
C LEU A 66 -1.96 -8.95 -8.39
N ASN A 67 -2.76 -8.23 -7.59
CA ASN A 67 -2.83 -6.77 -7.65
C ASN A 67 -1.52 -6.13 -7.18
N GLU A 68 -0.95 -6.58 -6.07
CA GLU A 68 0.34 -6.10 -5.57
C GLU A 68 1.48 -6.47 -6.53
N ALA A 69 1.51 -7.73 -6.99
CA ALA A 69 2.51 -8.16 -7.97
C ALA A 69 2.43 -7.34 -9.27
N LEU A 70 1.23 -6.98 -9.73
CA LEU A 70 1.04 -6.11 -10.88
C LEU A 70 1.52 -4.68 -10.62
N ALA A 71 1.22 -4.12 -9.45
CA ALA A 71 1.71 -2.79 -9.06
C ALA A 71 3.23 -2.73 -9.08
N LEU A 72 3.90 -3.67 -8.40
CA LEU A 72 5.35 -3.77 -8.36
C LEU A 72 5.96 -3.96 -9.76
N SER A 73 5.34 -4.79 -10.61
CA SER A 73 5.75 -4.98 -12.02
C SER A 73 5.62 -3.72 -12.88
N LEU A 74 4.61 -2.88 -12.60
CA LEU A 74 4.42 -1.63 -13.32
C LEU A 74 5.45 -0.59 -12.91
N ILE A 75 5.69 -0.45 -11.60
CA ILE A 75 6.70 0.45 -11.01
C ILE A 75 8.11 0.03 -11.46
N ASP A 76 8.38 -1.27 -11.61
CA ASP A 76 9.66 -1.73 -12.13
C ASP A 76 9.98 -1.10 -13.50
N GLY A 77 11.13 -0.44 -13.57
CA GLY A 77 11.60 0.31 -14.73
C GLY A 77 11.05 1.75 -14.89
N THR A 78 10.32 2.30 -13.92
CA THR A 78 9.95 3.74 -13.91
C THR A 78 11.06 4.65 -13.40
N GLY A 79 12.03 4.09 -12.66
CA GLY A 79 13.05 4.83 -11.92
C GLY A 79 12.69 5.00 -10.44
N GLU A 80 11.46 4.66 -10.02
CA GLU A 80 11.12 4.49 -8.62
C GLU A 80 11.60 3.12 -8.12
N PRO A 81 12.10 3.01 -6.87
CA PRO A 81 12.32 1.73 -6.22
C PRO A 81 11.03 0.91 -6.15
N ALA A 82 11.12 -0.36 -6.53
CA ALA A 82 10.05 -1.34 -6.40
C ALA A 82 10.58 -2.55 -5.62
N GLU A 83 9.80 -3.03 -4.66
CA GLU A 83 10.10 -4.26 -3.94
C GLU A 83 10.17 -5.44 -4.91
N ARG A 84 11.21 -6.26 -4.79
CA ARG A 84 11.23 -7.54 -5.51
C ARG A 84 10.18 -8.46 -4.92
N TYR A 85 9.59 -9.27 -5.80
CA TYR A 85 8.57 -10.23 -5.40
C TYR A 85 8.74 -11.56 -6.14
N GLY A 86 8.10 -12.61 -5.62
CA GLY A 86 8.00 -13.89 -6.28
C GLY A 86 6.85 -14.72 -5.74
N PHE A 87 6.27 -15.59 -6.57
CA PHE A 87 5.33 -16.61 -6.10
C PHE A 87 6.10 -17.78 -5.49
N THR A 88 5.72 -18.18 -4.28
CA THR A 88 6.37 -19.28 -3.55
C THR A 88 5.34 -20.23 -2.97
N GLU A 89 5.70 -21.50 -2.88
CA GLU A 89 4.93 -22.49 -2.13
C GLU A 89 5.38 -22.45 -0.66
N LEU A 90 4.46 -22.17 0.25
CA LEU A 90 4.66 -22.22 1.70
C LEU A 90 4.00 -23.47 2.27
N LYS A 91 4.74 -24.21 3.08
CA LYS A 91 4.22 -25.33 3.87
C LYS A 91 4.56 -25.15 5.34
N VAL A 92 3.55 -25.25 6.19
CA VAL A 92 3.72 -25.22 7.66
C VAL A 92 3.55 -26.63 8.21
N ASN A 93 4.61 -27.19 8.79
CA ASN A 93 4.63 -28.56 9.33
C ASN A 93 4.15 -29.61 8.30
N ASN A 94 3.21 -30.47 8.68
CA ASN A 94 2.67 -31.54 7.84
C ASN A 94 1.37 -31.15 7.11
N ARG A 95 1.08 -29.85 7.00
CA ARG A 95 -0.13 -29.34 6.35
C ARG A 95 0.00 -29.28 4.83
N PRO A 96 -1.11 -29.10 4.09
CA PRO A 96 -1.05 -28.76 2.67
C PRO A 96 -0.21 -27.51 2.45
N ALA A 97 0.42 -27.44 1.28
CA ALA A 97 1.14 -26.24 0.90
C ALA A 97 0.20 -25.23 0.24
N ALA A 98 0.46 -23.94 0.44
CA ALA A 98 -0.26 -22.84 -0.16
C ALA A 98 0.71 -22.01 -1.01
N VAL A 99 0.29 -21.62 -2.21
CA VAL A 99 1.06 -20.66 -3.01
C VAL A 99 0.77 -19.25 -2.51
N ARG A 100 1.84 -18.48 -2.29
CA ARG A 100 1.87 -17.16 -1.66
C ARG A 100 2.62 -16.17 -2.53
N LEU A 101 2.29 -14.89 -2.39
CA LEU A 101 3.16 -13.82 -2.85
C LEU A 101 4.19 -13.52 -1.74
N MET A 102 5.47 -13.69 -2.08
CA MET A 102 6.61 -13.31 -1.28
C MET A 102 7.12 -11.96 -1.78
N VAL A 103 7.31 -11.01 -0.87
CA VAL A 103 7.73 -9.64 -1.18
C VAL A 103 8.85 -9.27 -0.22
N GLU A 104 9.86 -8.55 -0.71
CA GLU A 104 10.86 -7.92 0.16
C GLU A 104 10.18 -7.04 1.19
N ASN A 105 10.71 -7.01 2.42
CA ASN A 105 10.28 -6.01 3.39
C ASN A 105 11.28 -4.85 3.34
N PRO A 106 10.85 -3.58 3.31
CA PRO A 106 11.76 -2.46 3.32
C PRO A 106 12.42 -2.35 4.70
N ASP A 107 13.60 -2.94 4.77
CA ASP A 107 14.51 -2.99 5.90
C ASP A 107 15.78 -2.16 5.58
N THR A 108 16.87 -2.41 6.30
CA THR A 108 18.14 -1.69 6.09
C THR A 108 18.69 -1.94 4.68
N GLU A 109 18.57 -3.15 4.14
CA GLU A 109 19.06 -3.50 2.82
C GLU A 109 18.28 -2.77 1.72
N TYR A 110 16.95 -2.69 1.85
CA TYR A 110 16.12 -1.84 0.98
C TYR A 110 16.58 -0.38 1.05
N ALA A 111 16.85 0.13 2.26
CA ALA A 111 17.33 1.50 2.44
C ALA A 111 18.69 1.77 1.77
N GLU A 112 19.60 0.78 1.75
CA GLU A 112 20.87 0.91 1.04
C GLU A 112 20.74 0.73 -0.49
N ALA A 113 19.67 0.07 -0.96
CA ALA A 113 19.34 -0.01 -2.38
C ALA A 113 18.71 1.30 -2.91
N VAL A 114 18.15 2.14 -2.02
CA VAL A 114 17.77 3.52 -2.34
C VAL A 114 19.06 4.31 -2.60
N GLY A 115 19.41 4.39 -3.88
CA GLY A 115 20.71 4.89 -4.33
C GLY A 115 21.13 6.25 -3.74
N GLY A 116 22.44 6.48 -3.71
CA GLY A 116 23.04 7.67 -3.11
C GLY A 116 23.49 7.44 -1.66
N GLU A 117 24.09 8.45 -1.03
CA GLU A 117 24.34 8.40 0.42
C GLU A 117 23.11 8.92 1.15
N SER A 118 22.13 8.05 1.42
CA SER A 118 20.83 8.46 1.97
C SER A 118 20.57 7.94 3.38
N VAL A 119 19.78 8.67 4.17
CA VAL A 119 19.14 8.17 5.40
C VAL A 119 17.68 7.88 5.09
N VAL A 120 17.20 6.68 5.41
CA VAL A 120 15.83 6.28 5.11
C VAL A 120 14.99 6.18 6.37
N TYR A 121 13.82 6.85 6.36
CA TYR A 121 12.86 6.86 7.46
C TYR A 121 11.55 6.23 6.98
N LYS A 122 11.19 5.07 7.53
CA LYS A 122 9.91 4.41 7.26
C LYS A 122 8.83 5.00 8.16
N ALA A 123 7.70 5.43 7.59
CA ALA A 123 6.55 5.86 8.37
C ALA A 123 5.93 4.67 9.11
N ARG A 124 5.44 4.92 10.33
CA ARG A 124 4.68 3.95 11.12
C ARG A 124 3.19 4.18 10.90
N ALA A 125 2.39 3.12 10.79
CA ALA A 125 0.94 3.23 10.57
C ALA A 125 0.24 4.12 11.62
N GLY A 126 0.60 3.95 12.90
CA GLY A 126 0.10 4.78 14.01
C GLY A 126 0.76 6.16 14.17
N GLY A 127 1.70 6.52 13.29
CA GLY A 127 2.50 7.75 13.36
C GLY A 127 1.76 9.01 12.92
N THR A 128 2.46 10.15 12.82
CA THR A 128 1.97 11.39 12.19
C THR A 128 3.07 12.10 11.40
N PHE A 129 2.68 12.94 10.43
CA PHE A 129 3.57 13.88 9.75
C PHE A 129 3.50 15.30 10.37
N ASP A 130 2.73 15.49 11.43
CA ASP A 130 2.63 16.79 12.12
C ASP A 130 3.96 17.18 12.78
N TYR A 131 4.21 18.48 12.96
CA TYR A 131 5.40 18.94 13.69
C TYR A 131 5.25 18.67 15.20
N GLN A 132 6.22 17.96 15.79
CA GLN A 132 6.18 17.53 17.20
C GLN A 132 7.08 18.37 18.12
N GLY A 133 7.69 19.45 17.60
CA GLY A 133 8.61 20.33 18.30
C GLY A 133 10.09 20.06 17.99
N GLY A 134 10.99 20.89 18.52
CA GLY A 134 12.43 20.88 18.21
C GLY A 134 13.26 19.76 18.83
N ASP A 135 12.68 18.59 19.07
CA ASP A 135 13.36 17.42 19.64
C ASP A 135 13.20 16.21 18.68
N PRO A 136 14.26 15.81 17.95
CA PRO A 136 14.21 14.71 17.01
C PRO A 136 13.69 13.39 17.59
N SER A 137 13.92 13.11 18.88
CA SER A 137 13.50 11.85 19.52
C SER A 137 11.97 11.69 19.55
N LYS A 138 11.22 12.80 19.52
CA LYS A 138 9.74 12.76 19.50
C LYS A 138 9.17 12.16 18.22
N TYR A 139 9.97 12.12 17.16
CA TYR A 139 9.57 11.60 15.85
C TYR A 139 9.73 10.09 15.75
N GLU A 140 10.40 9.43 16.71
CA GLU A 140 10.60 7.98 16.72
C GLU A 140 9.28 7.19 16.81
N THR A 141 8.23 7.79 17.39
CA THR A 141 6.90 7.17 17.40
C THR A 141 6.22 7.19 16.04
N SER A 142 6.65 8.09 15.15
CA SER A 142 6.06 8.31 13.82
C SER A 142 6.90 7.71 12.70
N PHE A 143 8.22 7.65 12.90
CA PHE A 143 9.17 7.19 11.90
C PHE A 143 10.20 6.24 12.51
N ARG A 144 10.50 5.16 11.79
CA ARG A 144 11.63 4.29 12.07
C ARG A 144 12.76 4.61 11.10
N GLN A 145 13.92 4.99 11.61
CA GLN A 145 15.14 5.12 10.83
C GLN A 145 15.69 3.72 10.50
N LEU A 146 15.87 3.41 9.21
CA LEU A 146 16.26 2.08 8.75
C LEU A 146 17.78 1.89 8.64
N ASN A 147 18.53 2.96 8.39
CA ASN A 147 19.98 2.90 8.22
C ASN A 147 20.69 4.09 8.90
N LYS A 148 22.03 4.02 8.97
CA LYS A 148 22.89 5.09 9.55
C LYS A 148 22.56 5.46 11.00
N VAL A 149 21.88 4.57 11.74
CA VAL A 149 21.53 4.75 13.15
C VAL A 149 22.78 5.04 13.98
N GLY A 150 22.71 6.06 14.84
CA GLY A 150 23.82 6.52 15.66
C GLY A 150 24.80 7.46 14.95
N SER A 151 24.78 7.55 13.63
CA SER A 151 25.55 8.54 12.85
C SER A 151 24.69 9.69 12.31
N GLN A 152 23.38 9.45 12.17
CA GLN A 152 22.35 10.41 11.78
C GLN A 152 21.14 10.19 12.70
N ASP A 153 20.30 11.21 12.85
CA ASP A 153 19.08 11.20 13.65
C ASP A 153 17.86 11.68 12.83
N LEU A 154 16.72 11.88 13.50
CA LEU A 154 15.46 12.33 12.89
C LEU A 154 15.38 13.86 12.65
N GLU A 155 16.46 14.62 12.86
CA GLU A 155 16.47 16.07 12.66
C GLU A 155 16.01 16.48 11.23
N PRO A 156 16.37 15.78 10.15
CA PRO A 156 15.86 16.10 8.81
C PRO A 156 14.33 16.00 8.71
N VAL A 157 13.73 14.97 9.30
CA VAL A 157 12.26 14.78 9.30
C VAL A 157 11.60 15.87 10.15
N MET A 158 12.18 16.19 11.31
CA MET A 158 11.72 17.30 12.14
C MET A 158 11.72 18.63 11.38
N LYS A 159 12.81 18.95 10.66
CA LYS A 159 12.91 20.18 9.86
C LYS A 159 11.91 20.21 8.71
N LEU A 160 11.70 19.07 8.03
CA LEU A 160 10.72 18.97 6.95
C LEU A 160 9.30 19.21 7.49
N THR A 161 8.89 18.50 8.54
CA THR A 161 7.55 18.64 9.14
C THR A 161 7.32 20.06 9.68
N GLU A 162 8.33 20.66 10.32
CA GLU A 162 8.27 22.06 10.77
C GLU A 162 8.04 23.02 9.61
N TRP A 163 8.82 22.87 8.54
CA TRP A 163 8.73 23.77 7.38
C TRP A 163 7.40 23.60 6.64
N VAL A 164 6.94 22.36 6.42
CA VAL A 164 5.64 22.09 5.78
C VAL A 164 4.48 22.67 6.60
N GLU A 165 4.53 22.61 7.93
CA GLU A 165 3.50 23.16 8.80
C GLU A 165 3.50 24.69 8.87
N LYS A 166 4.69 25.33 8.87
CA LYS A 166 4.82 26.77 9.15
C LYS A 166 4.94 27.66 7.93
N SER A 167 5.34 27.13 6.78
CA SER A 167 5.49 27.91 5.54
C SER A 167 4.14 28.40 5.01
N SER A 168 4.10 29.61 4.47
CA SER A 168 2.94 30.06 3.67
C SER A 168 2.84 29.27 2.36
N ASP A 169 1.74 29.40 1.64
CA ASP A 169 1.57 28.75 0.33
C ASP A 169 2.55 29.30 -0.71
N GLU A 170 2.85 30.60 -0.65
CA GLU A 170 3.87 31.22 -1.50
C GLU A 170 5.28 30.70 -1.19
N GLU A 171 5.62 30.56 0.10
CA GLU A 171 6.90 29.99 0.53
C GLU A 171 7.01 28.50 0.15
N PHE A 172 5.94 27.73 0.34
CA PHE A 172 5.91 26.33 -0.04
C PHE A 172 6.09 26.13 -1.55
N ALA A 173 5.35 26.91 -2.36
CA ALA A 173 5.47 26.87 -3.82
C ALA A 173 6.88 27.26 -4.30
N ALA A 174 7.52 28.22 -3.66
CA ALA A 174 8.85 28.68 -4.04
C ALA A 174 9.97 27.73 -3.59
N ASP A 175 9.87 27.18 -2.38
CA ASP A 175 11.00 26.56 -1.69
C ASP A 175 10.88 25.03 -1.52
N LEU A 176 9.79 24.39 -1.94
CA LEU A 176 9.64 22.92 -1.84
C LEU A 176 10.86 22.16 -2.40
N GLY A 177 11.42 22.62 -3.52
CA GLY A 177 12.60 22.03 -4.16
C GLY A 177 13.89 22.07 -3.34
N THR A 178 13.92 22.83 -2.23
CA THR A 178 15.02 22.84 -1.25
C THR A 178 14.93 21.66 -0.29
N TYR A 179 13.74 21.16 -0.04
CA TYR A 179 13.47 20.11 0.94
C TYR A 179 13.16 18.76 0.29
N VAL A 180 12.52 18.76 -0.88
CA VAL A 180 12.01 17.57 -1.56
C VAL A 180 12.47 17.58 -3.01
N ASP A 181 12.82 16.42 -3.55
CA ASP A 181 12.95 16.23 -4.99
C ASP A 181 11.55 16.26 -5.63
N VAL A 182 11.19 17.41 -6.18
CA VAL A 182 9.84 17.69 -6.71
C VAL A 182 9.47 16.77 -7.87
N ASP A 183 10.42 16.43 -8.74
CA ASP A 183 10.15 15.52 -9.86
C ASP A 183 9.90 14.10 -9.35
N SER A 184 10.73 13.63 -8.40
CA SER A 184 10.52 12.33 -7.75
C SER A 184 9.18 12.26 -7.01
N PHE A 185 8.80 13.35 -6.34
CA PHE A 185 7.54 13.39 -5.59
C PHE A 185 6.31 13.43 -6.51
N ALA A 186 6.39 14.18 -7.62
CA ALA A 186 5.35 14.19 -8.64
C ALA A 186 5.14 12.78 -9.25
N HIS A 187 6.23 12.06 -9.54
CA HIS A 187 6.17 10.67 -9.99
C HIS A 187 5.49 9.78 -8.94
N TYR A 188 5.92 9.82 -7.68
CA TYR A 188 5.30 9.05 -6.60
C TYR A 188 3.78 9.29 -6.54
N VAL A 189 3.34 10.55 -6.46
CA VAL A 189 1.91 10.90 -6.32
C VAL A 189 1.11 10.41 -7.55
N ALA A 190 1.67 10.58 -8.76
CA ALA A 190 1.04 10.10 -9.99
C ALA A 190 0.97 8.56 -10.04
N THR A 191 2.02 7.86 -9.61
CA THR A 191 2.07 6.40 -9.50
C THR A 191 0.94 5.89 -8.60
N GLN A 192 0.76 6.48 -7.40
CA GLN A 192 -0.30 6.05 -6.48
C GLN A 192 -1.70 6.25 -7.07
N ASN A 193 -1.95 7.37 -7.75
CA ASN A 193 -3.23 7.60 -8.45
C ASN A 193 -3.43 6.60 -9.61
N LEU A 194 -2.42 6.40 -10.45
CA LEU A 194 -2.51 5.49 -11.60
C LEU A 194 -2.77 4.04 -11.18
N LEU A 195 -2.22 3.61 -10.04
CA LEU A 195 -2.45 2.30 -9.44
C LEU A 195 -3.73 2.21 -8.60
N MET A 196 -4.49 3.30 -8.48
CA MET A 196 -5.68 3.40 -7.64
C MET A 196 -5.41 2.97 -6.19
N ASN A 197 -4.27 3.42 -5.64
CA ASN A 197 -3.90 3.17 -4.26
C ASN A 197 -4.48 4.25 -3.35
N PHE A 198 -5.45 3.88 -2.51
CA PHE A 198 -5.98 4.79 -1.49
C PHE A 198 -5.18 4.72 -0.19
N ASP A 199 -4.35 3.67 -0.01
CA ASP A 199 -3.60 3.43 1.22
C ASP A 199 -2.13 3.84 1.10
N ASP A 200 -1.87 4.93 0.37
CA ASP A 200 -0.54 5.48 0.19
C ASP A 200 -0.09 6.32 1.40
N MET A 201 0.81 7.30 1.21
CA MET A 201 1.25 8.18 2.30
C MET A 201 0.12 8.94 3.02
N ALA A 202 -0.99 9.21 2.35
CA ALA A 202 -2.16 9.87 2.94
C ALA A 202 -3.23 8.87 3.41
N GLY A 203 -2.99 7.58 3.20
CA GLY A 203 -3.87 6.49 3.61
C GLY A 203 -3.74 6.13 5.09
N PRO A 204 -4.68 5.32 5.62
CA PRO A 204 -4.66 4.86 7.00
C PRO A 204 -3.40 4.06 7.38
N GLY A 205 -2.81 3.30 6.47
CA GLY A 205 -1.60 2.49 6.67
C GLY A 205 -0.31 3.29 6.63
N LYS A 206 -0.32 4.49 6.05
CA LYS A 206 0.86 5.37 5.89
C LYS A 206 2.01 4.64 5.19
N ASN A 207 1.71 3.99 4.07
CA ASN A 207 2.66 3.10 3.40
C ASN A 207 3.68 3.87 2.55
N TYR A 208 4.61 4.56 3.23
CA TYR A 208 5.68 5.31 2.59
C TYR A 208 6.97 5.35 3.41
N LEU A 209 8.06 5.65 2.70
CA LEU A 209 9.36 5.96 3.28
C LEU A 209 9.86 7.32 2.77
N LEU A 210 10.67 7.97 3.58
CA LEU A 210 11.38 9.20 3.24
C LEU A 210 12.87 8.89 3.09
N GLY A 211 13.40 9.01 1.87
CA GLY A 211 14.83 8.90 1.60
C GLY A 211 15.48 10.27 1.61
N TYR A 212 16.34 10.56 2.59
CA TYR A 212 17.05 11.83 2.71
C TYR A 212 18.45 11.72 2.16
N ASP A 213 18.69 12.30 0.98
CA ASP A 213 20.02 12.30 0.36
C ASP A 213 20.97 13.26 1.07
N LEU A 214 22.10 12.75 1.58
CA LEU A 214 23.04 13.52 2.40
C LEU A 214 23.86 14.52 1.58
N ASN A 215 23.86 14.44 0.25
CA ASN A 215 24.58 15.38 -0.62
C ASN A 215 23.73 16.60 -0.96
N SER A 216 22.56 16.36 -1.54
CA SER A 216 21.59 17.38 -1.95
C SER A 216 20.74 17.91 -0.81
N LYS A 217 20.67 17.17 0.31
CA LYS A 217 19.85 17.49 1.49
C LYS A 217 18.35 17.54 1.19
N ARG A 218 17.91 16.75 0.21
CA ARG A 218 16.50 16.65 -0.22
C ARG A 218 15.94 15.27 0.07
N PHE A 219 14.63 15.23 0.30
CA PHE A 219 13.85 14.02 0.45
C PHE A 219 13.31 13.53 -0.89
N SER A 220 13.36 12.22 -1.11
CA SER A 220 12.47 11.49 -2.02
C SER A 220 11.42 10.72 -1.21
N VAL A 221 10.24 10.52 -1.79
CA VAL A 221 9.19 9.68 -1.19
C VAL A 221 9.13 8.36 -1.95
N LEU A 222 9.11 7.26 -1.20
CA LEU A 222 9.06 5.90 -1.72
C LEU A 222 7.79 5.24 -1.22
N GLY A 223 7.15 4.43 -2.08
CA GLY A 223 6.00 3.64 -1.66
C GLY A 223 6.41 2.30 -1.07
N TRP A 224 5.49 1.73 -0.30
CA TRP A 224 5.55 0.39 0.26
C TRP A 224 4.12 -0.18 0.27
N ASP A 225 3.98 -1.49 0.44
CA ASP A 225 2.71 -2.18 0.69
C ASP A 225 1.61 -1.84 -0.33
N TYR A 226 1.84 -2.24 -1.58
CA TYR A 226 0.89 -2.04 -2.67
C TYR A 226 -0.27 -3.06 -2.67
N ASN A 227 -0.51 -3.73 -1.53
CA ASN A 227 -1.54 -4.76 -1.33
C ASN A 227 -2.97 -4.26 -1.57
N LEU A 228 -3.21 -2.94 -1.49
CA LEU A 228 -4.51 -2.30 -1.67
C LEU A 228 -4.67 -1.55 -3.00
N THR A 229 -3.70 -1.68 -3.90
CA THR A 229 -3.80 -1.17 -5.28
C THR A 229 -4.94 -1.82 -6.05
N PHE A 230 -5.43 -1.11 -7.07
CA PHE A 230 -6.53 -1.51 -7.94
C PHE A 230 -7.88 -1.72 -7.23
N SER A 231 -8.06 -1.15 -6.04
CA SER A 231 -9.31 -1.18 -5.27
C SER A 231 -10.14 0.11 -5.33
N GLY A 232 -9.59 1.17 -5.94
CA GLY A 232 -10.25 2.46 -6.16
C GLY A 232 -11.14 2.53 -7.41
N ASP A 233 -11.65 3.73 -7.70
CA ASP A 233 -12.46 3.99 -8.90
C ASP A 233 -11.59 4.03 -10.16
N ALA A 234 -11.79 3.06 -11.04
CA ALA A 234 -11.09 2.97 -12.33
C ALA A 234 -11.31 4.19 -13.22
N THR A 235 -12.39 4.94 -13.02
CA THR A 235 -12.71 6.14 -13.80
C THR A 235 -12.09 7.44 -13.27
N ALA A 236 -11.45 7.39 -12.10
CA ALA A 236 -10.95 8.59 -11.43
C ALA A 236 -9.89 9.35 -12.27
N GLY A 237 -10.03 10.67 -12.41
CA GLY A 237 -9.06 11.51 -13.09
C GLY A 237 -7.77 11.77 -12.27
N PRO A 238 -6.78 12.45 -12.88
CA PRO A 238 -5.53 12.82 -12.19
C PRO A 238 -5.74 13.62 -10.91
N ASN A 239 -6.77 14.47 -10.87
CA ASN A 239 -7.01 15.41 -9.77
C ASN A 239 -8.06 14.88 -8.78
N GLU A 240 -8.56 13.66 -8.97
CA GLU A 240 -9.54 13.04 -8.09
C GLU A 240 -8.84 12.18 -7.04
N GLN A 241 -9.26 12.32 -5.77
CA GLN A 241 -8.71 11.53 -4.68
C GLN A 241 -9.15 10.06 -4.79
N MET A 242 -8.21 9.16 -4.51
CA MET A 242 -8.50 7.73 -4.43
C MET A 242 -9.18 7.42 -3.10
N GLY A 243 -10.41 6.91 -3.18
CA GLY A 243 -11.18 6.47 -2.02
C GLY A 243 -11.21 4.95 -1.89
N MET A 244 -11.52 4.48 -0.68
CA MET A 244 -11.74 3.06 -0.40
C MET A 244 -13.07 2.59 -1.06
N GLY A 245 -12.96 1.79 -2.12
CA GLY A 245 -14.10 1.14 -2.78
C GLY A 245 -14.59 1.84 -4.05
N GLY A 246 -14.10 1.35 -5.20
CA GLY A 246 -14.57 1.74 -6.54
C GLY A 246 -15.93 1.12 -6.88
N GLY A 247 -17.00 1.64 -6.28
CA GLY A 247 -18.36 1.18 -6.50
C GLY A 247 -19.32 2.32 -6.79
N MET A 248 -19.49 2.63 -8.08
CA MET A 248 -20.53 3.46 -8.69
C MET A 248 -20.18 4.95 -8.86
N GLY A 249 -20.02 5.32 -10.13
CA GLY A 249 -19.80 6.68 -10.60
C GLY A 249 -20.88 7.67 -10.16
N GLY A 250 -20.46 8.93 -10.20
CA GLY A 250 -21.20 10.09 -9.70
C GLY A 250 -22.66 10.16 -10.13
N ARG A 251 -23.47 10.61 -9.18
CA ARG A 251 -24.74 11.26 -9.43
C ARG A 251 -24.62 12.70 -8.93
N PRO A 252 -24.74 13.73 -9.79
CA PRO A 252 -24.61 15.11 -9.36
C PRO A 252 -25.89 15.56 -8.65
N GLY A 253 -25.75 16.10 -7.44
CA GLY A 253 -26.78 16.88 -6.75
C GLY A 253 -27.85 16.07 -6.01
N GLY A 254 -27.89 16.22 -4.69
CA GLY A 254 -28.97 15.71 -3.86
C GLY A 254 -28.76 16.03 -2.39
N THR A 255 -29.42 17.09 -1.95
CA THR A 255 -29.57 17.59 -0.57
C THR A 255 -29.81 16.49 0.48
N GLY A 256 -29.38 16.79 1.72
CA GLY A 256 -29.41 15.91 2.87
C GLY A 256 -30.74 15.20 3.19
N GLY A 257 -30.59 14.10 3.92
CA GLY A 257 -31.68 13.33 4.50
C GLY A 257 -31.13 12.41 5.58
N GLU A 258 -31.60 12.64 6.81
CA GLU A 258 -31.45 11.78 7.97
C GLU A 258 -32.10 10.39 7.77
N ASP A 259 -31.78 9.51 8.73
CA ASP A 259 -32.45 8.28 9.15
C ASP A 259 -32.09 6.93 8.52
N GLY A 260 -31.86 5.97 9.43
CA GLY A 260 -32.00 4.54 9.13
C GLY A 260 -31.21 3.55 9.99
N GLY A 261 -31.18 3.70 11.32
CA GLY A 261 -30.61 2.67 12.20
C GLY A 261 -31.37 1.34 12.14
N THR A 262 -30.67 0.22 11.94
CA THR A 262 -31.13 -1.12 12.34
C THR A 262 -29.94 -1.97 12.75
N GLY A 263 -30.01 -2.50 13.98
CA GLY A 263 -28.95 -3.29 14.60
C GLY A 263 -28.93 -4.76 14.17
N GLY A 264 -27.78 -5.39 14.36
CA GLY A 264 -27.56 -6.83 14.29
C GLY A 264 -26.46 -7.21 15.28
N GLY A 265 -26.76 -8.16 16.16
CA GLY A 265 -25.99 -8.46 17.38
C GLY A 265 -24.62 -9.12 17.19
N THR A 266 -23.77 -8.93 18.20
CA THR A 266 -22.45 -9.53 18.37
C THR A 266 -22.54 -10.95 18.96
N PRO A 267 -21.84 -11.95 18.42
CA PRO A 267 -21.56 -13.20 19.13
C PRO A 267 -20.36 -13.04 20.08
N GLU A 268 -20.55 -13.37 21.36
CA GLU A 268 -19.52 -13.43 22.39
C GLU A 268 -18.69 -14.73 22.30
N GLY A 269 -17.38 -14.65 22.56
CA GLY A 269 -16.55 -15.79 22.94
C GLY A 269 -15.12 -15.77 22.39
N LEU A 270 -14.17 -15.19 23.15
CA LEU A 270 -12.73 -15.43 22.97
C LEU A 270 -12.22 -16.27 24.15
N PRO A 271 -11.41 -17.33 23.93
CA PRO A 271 -10.76 -18.05 25.01
C PRO A 271 -9.52 -17.29 25.52
N GLU A 272 -9.40 -17.17 26.85
CA GLU A 272 -8.24 -16.59 27.54
C GLU A 272 -7.01 -17.52 27.48
N GLY A 273 -5.83 -16.92 27.28
CA GLY A 273 -4.54 -17.59 27.48
C GLY A 273 -3.44 -17.22 26.49
N MET A 274 -2.93 -15.97 26.55
CA MET A 274 -1.66 -15.60 25.92
C MET A 274 -0.55 -15.60 26.98
N PRO A 275 0.58 -16.30 26.78
CA PRO A 275 1.72 -16.23 27.69
C PRO A 275 2.40 -14.85 27.63
N GLU A 276 2.94 -14.39 28.77
CA GLU A 276 3.71 -13.14 28.87
C GLU A 276 4.98 -13.20 27.99
N LEU A 277 5.23 -12.12 27.25
CA LEU A 277 6.39 -11.95 26.38
C LEU A 277 7.65 -11.57 27.21
N PRO A 278 8.86 -12.01 26.81
CA PRO A 278 10.11 -11.59 27.46
C PRO A 278 10.41 -10.10 27.25
N GLU A 279 10.99 -9.44 28.25
CA GLU A 279 11.46 -8.05 28.14
C GLU A 279 12.51 -7.90 27.01
N GLY A 280 12.23 -7.02 26.04
CA GLY A 280 13.16 -6.64 24.97
C GLY A 280 12.84 -7.16 23.57
N ALA A 281 11.76 -7.93 23.39
CA ALA A 281 11.28 -8.32 22.07
C ALA A 281 10.30 -7.27 21.50
N GLU A 282 10.70 -6.59 20.42
CA GLU A 282 9.79 -5.73 19.65
C GLU A 282 8.79 -6.60 18.88
N MET A 283 7.49 -6.30 19.02
CA MET A 283 6.45 -6.88 18.17
C MET A 283 6.70 -6.46 16.71
N PRO A 284 6.61 -7.38 15.74
CA PRO A 284 6.71 -7.02 14.34
C PRO A 284 5.58 -6.05 13.98
N ASP A 285 5.89 -5.03 13.16
CA ASP A 285 4.93 -4.10 12.55
C ASP A 285 4.07 -4.87 11.53
N PHE A 286 3.19 -5.72 12.03
CA PHE A 286 2.04 -6.20 11.27
C PHE A 286 1.14 -4.99 11.13
N GLY A 287 0.95 -4.49 9.91
CA GLY A 287 -0.08 -3.49 9.62
C GLY A 287 -1.35 -3.87 10.39
N ASP A 288 -1.78 -2.97 11.27
CA ASP A 288 -2.78 -3.21 12.31
C ASP A 288 -3.98 -3.96 11.73
N MET A 289 -4.13 -5.24 12.14
CA MET A 289 -5.39 -5.95 12.02
C MET A 289 -6.40 -5.22 12.92
N PRO A 290 -7.53 -4.70 12.41
CA PRO A 290 -8.49 -3.99 13.23
C PRO A 290 -9.20 -5.00 14.16
N GLY A 291 -8.71 -5.10 15.39
CA GLY A 291 -9.23 -5.96 16.45
C GLY A 291 -9.43 -5.18 17.75
N ALA A 292 -10.62 -4.60 17.91
CA ALA A 292 -11.32 -4.15 19.13
C ALA A 292 -10.51 -3.43 20.25
N PRO A 293 -10.78 -2.13 20.52
CA PRO A 293 -10.30 -1.46 21.73
C PRO A 293 -11.12 -1.89 22.95
N GLY A 294 -10.45 -2.48 23.94
CA GLY A 294 -10.96 -2.57 25.30
C GLY A 294 -10.92 -1.20 25.98
N GLY A 295 -12.11 -0.68 26.30
CA GLY A 295 -12.39 0.15 27.48
C GLY A 295 -11.63 1.46 27.66
N GLY A 296 -12.22 2.56 27.18
CA GLY A 296 -11.88 3.91 27.65
C GLY A 296 -12.66 4.98 26.93
N ALA A 297 -13.66 5.57 27.58
CA ALA A 297 -14.39 6.71 27.06
C ALA A 297 -13.45 7.92 26.87
N GLY A 298 -13.02 8.15 25.63
CA GLY A 298 -12.24 9.30 25.19
C GLY A 298 -12.79 9.79 23.84
N LYS A 299 -12.94 11.11 23.71
CA LYS A 299 -13.51 11.82 22.55
C LYS A 299 -13.01 11.27 21.20
N GLY A 300 -13.94 11.14 20.24
CA GLY A 300 -13.76 10.50 18.95
C GLY A 300 -12.45 10.83 18.22
N GLY A 301 -11.64 9.80 18.03
CA GLY A 301 -10.53 9.78 17.07
C GLY A 301 -10.96 8.92 15.89
N GLY A 302 -11.50 9.55 14.85
CA GLY A 302 -11.52 8.92 13.53
C GLY A 302 -10.09 8.86 13.00
N MET A 303 -9.74 7.79 12.30
CA MET A 303 -8.49 7.66 11.57
C MET A 303 -8.39 8.86 10.62
N ARG A 304 -7.53 9.83 10.94
CA ARG A 304 -7.30 10.99 10.08
C ARG A 304 -6.49 10.53 8.87
N SER A 305 -7.20 10.25 7.78
CA SER A 305 -6.59 10.21 6.44
C SER A 305 -6.12 11.60 6.06
N GLY A 306 -5.00 11.68 5.33
CA GLY A 306 -4.41 12.94 4.89
C GLY A 306 -2.91 12.99 5.13
N HIS A 307 -2.24 13.88 4.40
CA HIS A 307 -0.81 14.12 4.54
C HIS A 307 -0.46 15.52 4.05
N ALA A 308 -0.08 16.43 4.96
CA ALA A 308 0.10 17.85 4.65
C ALA A 308 1.01 18.14 3.45
N LEU A 309 2.14 17.41 3.32
CA LEU A 309 3.03 17.55 2.15
C LEU A 309 2.32 17.25 0.82
N LYS A 310 1.55 16.16 0.74
CA LYS A 310 0.84 15.74 -0.48
C LYS A 310 -0.36 16.63 -0.78
N GLU A 311 -1.09 17.01 0.26
CA GLU A 311 -2.26 17.91 0.13
C GLU A 311 -1.83 19.26 -0.44
N ARG A 312 -0.87 19.93 0.18
CA ARG A 312 -0.37 21.23 -0.30
C ARG A 312 0.24 21.15 -1.70
N PHE A 313 0.93 20.05 -2.02
CA PHE A 313 1.47 19.83 -3.36
C PHE A 313 0.39 19.71 -4.44
N LEU A 314 -0.73 19.04 -4.14
CA LEU A 314 -1.84 18.88 -5.08
C LEU A 314 -2.80 20.08 -5.12
N GLU A 315 -2.83 20.90 -4.07
CA GLU A 315 -3.71 22.08 -3.99
C GLU A 315 -3.14 23.32 -4.71
N LEU A 316 -1.81 23.42 -4.84
CA LEU A 316 -1.15 24.61 -5.39
C LEU A 316 -0.84 24.46 -6.88
N ASP A 317 -1.41 25.35 -7.71
CA ASP A 317 -1.23 25.43 -9.17
C ASP A 317 0.25 25.43 -9.61
N ALA A 318 1.17 25.85 -8.74
CA ALA A 318 2.61 25.86 -8.99
C ALA A 318 3.17 24.47 -9.37
N PHE A 319 2.53 23.39 -8.91
CA PHE A 319 2.98 22.01 -9.14
C PHE A 319 2.19 21.27 -10.22
N ASP A 320 1.11 21.84 -10.74
CA ASP A 320 0.26 21.21 -11.77
C ASP A 320 1.05 20.73 -12.99
N ALA A 321 2.02 21.53 -13.44
CA ALA A 321 2.81 21.22 -14.62
C ALA A 321 3.69 19.99 -14.42
N VAL A 322 4.36 19.89 -13.27
CA VAL A 322 5.23 18.75 -12.96
C VAL A 322 4.41 17.49 -12.65
N TYR A 323 3.30 17.63 -11.92
CA TYR A 323 2.38 16.52 -11.65
C TYR A 323 1.75 15.96 -12.92
N ARG A 324 1.19 16.82 -13.78
CA ARG A 324 0.58 16.39 -15.05
C ARG A 324 1.59 15.70 -15.96
N LYS A 325 2.82 16.22 -16.04
CA LYS A 325 3.88 15.58 -16.82
C LYS A 325 4.20 14.17 -16.30
N ALA A 326 4.43 14.04 -15.00
CA ALA A 326 4.63 12.74 -14.34
C ALA A 326 3.49 11.76 -14.64
N TYR A 327 2.25 12.24 -14.55
CA TYR A 327 1.05 11.45 -14.84
C TYR A 327 0.98 10.97 -16.29
N GLN A 328 1.24 11.85 -17.25
CA GLN A 328 1.23 11.52 -18.68
C GLN A 328 2.31 10.50 -19.03
N ASP A 329 3.53 10.70 -18.52
CA ASP A 329 4.67 9.81 -18.75
C ASP A 329 4.40 8.39 -18.18
N LEU A 330 3.81 8.30 -16.99
CA LEU A 330 3.47 7.04 -16.36
C LEU A 330 2.23 6.38 -17.00
N TYR A 331 1.22 7.15 -17.41
CA TYR A 331 0.08 6.63 -18.16
C TYR A 331 0.53 5.97 -19.48
N GLU A 332 1.43 6.62 -20.22
CA GLU A 332 1.98 6.07 -21.46
C GLU A 332 2.70 4.73 -21.18
N LYS A 333 3.53 4.70 -20.13
CA LYS A 333 4.27 3.49 -19.73
C LYS A 333 3.37 2.36 -19.25
N PHE A 334 2.36 2.64 -18.41
CA PHE A 334 1.54 1.61 -17.76
C PHE A 334 0.40 1.12 -18.64
N TYR A 335 -0.33 2.05 -19.23
CA TYR A 335 -1.65 1.77 -19.81
C TYR A 335 -1.65 1.90 -21.33
N ALA A 336 -1.17 3.02 -21.89
CA ALA A 336 -1.21 3.24 -23.34
C ALA A 336 -0.32 2.24 -24.11
N SER A 337 0.83 1.87 -23.55
CA SER A 337 1.74 0.86 -24.11
C SER A 337 1.18 -0.57 -24.07
N GLY A 338 0.11 -0.82 -23.29
CA GLY A 338 -0.41 -2.14 -22.99
C GLY A 338 0.37 -2.92 -21.92
N LYS A 339 1.38 -2.31 -21.26
CA LYS A 339 2.22 -2.96 -20.23
C LYS A 339 1.39 -3.59 -19.11
N ALA A 340 0.36 -2.91 -18.59
CA ALA A 340 -0.44 -3.43 -17.48
C ALA A 340 -1.16 -4.74 -17.80
N VAL A 341 -1.81 -4.83 -18.97
CA VAL A 341 -2.50 -6.06 -19.40
C VAL A 341 -1.50 -7.19 -19.62
N LYS A 342 -0.39 -6.91 -20.33
CA LYS A 342 0.66 -7.89 -20.59
C LYS A 342 1.31 -8.40 -19.30
N SER A 343 1.62 -7.50 -18.37
CA SER A 343 2.21 -7.87 -17.08
C SER A 343 1.28 -8.75 -16.26
N LEU A 344 -0.03 -8.48 -16.30
CA LEU A 344 -1.03 -9.33 -15.67
C LEU A 344 -1.12 -10.73 -16.30
N ASP A 345 -1.01 -10.84 -17.63
CA ASP A 345 -0.90 -12.13 -18.32
C ASP A 345 0.34 -12.91 -17.85
N ASP A 346 1.51 -12.27 -17.85
CA ASP A 346 2.77 -12.88 -17.43
C ASP A 346 2.73 -13.32 -15.94
N LEU A 347 2.05 -12.55 -15.08
CA LEU A 347 1.85 -12.88 -13.67
C LEU A 347 0.89 -14.06 -13.46
N ALA A 348 -0.18 -14.14 -14.24
CA ALA A 348 -1.10 -15.28 -14.19
C ALA A 348 -0.40 -16.60 -14.58
N GLU A 349 0.47 -16.56 -15.59
CA GLU A 349 1.31 -17.69 -15.97
C GLU A 349 2.31 -18.07 -14.87
N GLN A 350 2.92 -17.09 -14.21
CA GLN A 350 3.82 -17.32 -13.09
C GLN A 350 3.11 -17.96 -11.88
N ALA A 351 1.93 -17.44 -11.51
CA ALA A 351 1.12 -18.00 -10.42
C ALA A 351 0.70 -19.46 -10.72
N THR A 352 0.31 -19.75 -11.97
CA THR A 352 -0.01 -21.12 -12.41
C THR A 352 1.21 -22.03 -12.29
N ARG A 353 2.38 -21.58 -12.75
CA ARG A 353 3.65 -22.34 -12.64
C ARG A 353 4.07 -22.58 -11.19
N ALA A 354 3.78 -21.63 -10.30
CA ALA A 354 4.04 -21.75 -8.87
C ALA A 354 3.07 -22.72 -8.16
N GLY A 355 1.99 -23.16 -8.83
CA GLY A 355 1.09 -24.19 -8.33
C GLY A 355 -0.32 -23.71 -7.98
N VAL A 356 -0.68 -22.45 -8.27
CA VAL A 356 -2.08 -21.99 -8.10
C VAL A 356 -2.97 -22.73 -9.11
N PRO A 357 -4.12 -23.30 -8.70
CA PRO A 357 -5.03 -23.96 -9.63
C PRO A 357 -5.47 -23.03 -10.76
N ALA A 358 -5.50 -23.51 -12.01
CA ALA A 358 -5.78 -22.67 -13.18
C ALA A 358 -7.12 -21.91 -13.09
N LYS A 359 -8.17 -22.55 -12.55
CA LYS A 359 -9.48 -21.92 -12.32
C LYS A 359 -9.40 -20.75 -11.33
N ASP A 360 -8.54 -20.87 -10.33
CA ASP A 360 -8.36 -19.86 -9.29
C ASP A 360 -7.55 -18.68 -9.83
N VAL A 361 -6.52 -18.96 -10.65
CA VAL A 361 -5.80 -17.93 -11.42
C VAL A 361 -6.75 -17.18 -12.37
N GLU A 362 -7.59 -17.89 -13.12
CA GLU A 362 -8.58 -17.29 -14.02
C GLU A 362 -9.53 -16.35 -13.26
N THR A 363 -9.96 -16.75 -12.06
CA THR A 363 -10.81 -15.94 -11.20
C THR A 363 -10.09 -14.67 -10.72
N ALA A 364 -8.89 -14.81 -10.15
CA ALA A 364 -8.12 -13.70 -9.61
C ALA A 364 -7.69 -12.71 -10.72
N ALA A 365 -7.11 -13.23 -11.81
CA ALA A 365 -6.64 -12.43 -12.93
C ALA A 365 -7.79 -11.83 -13.74
N GLY A 366 -8.93 -12.51 -13.86
CA GLY A 366 -10.10 -12.02 -14.60
C GLY A 366 -10.72 -10.78 -13.97
N ALA A 367 -10.84 -10.77 -12.64
CA ALA A 367 -11.32 -9.62 -11.89
C ALA A 367 -10.39 -8.41 -12.09
N LEU A 368 -9.08 -8.60 -11.87
CA LEU A 368 -8.09 -7.55 -12.02
C LEU A 368 -7.97 -7.04 -13.47
N ARG A 369 -8.08 -7.92 -14.47
CA ARG A 369 -8.08 -7.55 -15.89
C ARG A 369 -9.25 -6.64 -16.24
N THR A 370 -10.42 -6.89 -15.66
CA THR A 370 -11.58 -6.03 -15.85
C THR A 370 -11.29 -4.61 -15.35
N THR A 371 -10.75 -4.49 -14.12
CA THR A 371 -10.36 -3.21 -13.53
C THR A 371 -9.29 -2.49 -14.38
N VAL A 372 -8.21 -3.17 -14.76
CA VAL A 372 -7.12 -2.60 -15.59
C VAL A 372 -7.64 -2.13 -16.95
N THR A 373 -8.52 -2.90 -17.59
CA THR A 373 -9.10 -2.54 -18.88
C THR A 373 -10.01 -1.32 -18.76
N GLN A 374 -10.83 -1.26 -17.71
CA GLN A 374 -11.68 -0.10 -17.41
C GLN A 374 -10.83 1.15 -17.15
N ARG A 375 -9.78 1.03 -16.33
CA ARG A 375 -8.82 2.11 -16.03
C ARG A 375 -8.17 2.65 -17.29
N THR A 376 -7.65 1.75 -18.12
CA THR A 376 -7.04 2.09 -19.43
C THR A 376 -8.03 2.86 -20.31
N ALA A 377 -9.26 2.36 -20.45
CA ALA A 377 -10.28 2.95 -21.30
C ALA A 377 -10.84 4.28 -20.77
N ALA A 378 -10.89 4.47 -19.46
CA ALA A 378 -11.31 5.72 -18.83
C ALA A 378 -10.25 6.81 -19.03
N LEU A 379 -8.99 6.50 -18.70
CA LEU A 379 -7.87 7.43 -18.84
C LEU A 379 -7.63 7.84 -20.31
N ALA A 380 -7.78 6.92 -21.26
CA ALA A 380 -7.67 7.21 -22.70
C ALA A 380 -8.70 8.24 -23.22
N LYS A 381 -9.77 8.51 -22.47
CA LYS A 381 -10.78 9.52 -22.82
C LYS A 381 -10.53 10.87 -22.14
N ASN A 382 -9.60 10.94 -21.20
CA ASN A 382 -9.29 12.15 -20.46
C ASN A 382 -8.18 12.93 -21.17
N LYS A 383 -8.51 14.14 -21.66
CA LYS A 383 -7.56 14.98 -22.40
C LYS A 383 -6.36 15.43 -21.57
N GLU A 384 -6.52 15.61 -20.26
CA GLU A 384 -5.40 15.97 -19.38
C GLU A 384 -4.37 14.85 -19.29
N VAL A 385 -4.81 13.60 -19.50
CA VAL A 385 -3.98 12.40 -19.45
C VAL A 385 -3.31 12.09 -20.79
N THR A 386 -4.00 12.33 -21.91
CA THR A 386 -3.48 11.99 -23.25
C THR A 386 -2.69 13.11 -23.93
N GLY A 387 -2.77 14.36 -23.43
CA GLY A 387 -2.18 15.54 -24.07
C GLY A 387 -3.10 16.21 -25.08
#